data_AF-A0A7W1JIB0-F1
#
_entry.id   AF-A0A7W1JIB0-F1
#
_cell.length_a   1.000
_cell.length_b   1.000
_cell.length_c   1.000
_cell.angle_alpha   90.00
_cell.angle_beta   90.00
_cell.angle_gamma   90.00
#
_symmetry.space_group_name_H-M   'P 1'
#
loop_
_entity.id
_entity.type
_entity.pdbx_description
1 polymer ?
#
loop_
_entity_poly.entity_id
_entity_poly.type
_entity_poly.pdbx_seq_one_letter_code
_entity_poly.pdbx_strand_id
1 'polypeptide(L)'
;MRTVDLAIYADTVAGEHAALAARLEQAHARLREAAIERDARAHLAADAVRELESLGILGGIDERTARSEIHRLSRALDAVEQLQSWIESRLELSAA
;
A
#
# COMPACT_ATOMS: atom_id res chain seq x y z
N MET A 1 15.21 -27.98 9.28
CA MET A 1 14.39 -26.89 9.82
C MET A 1 13.26 -27.52 10.61
N ARG A 2 13.02 -27.13 11.87
CA ARG A 2 11.93 -27.74 12.65
C ARG A 2 10.61 -27.12 12.22
N THR A 3 9.53 -27.90 12.25
CA THR A 3 8.18 -27.45 11.89
C THR A 3 7.75 -26.20 12.67
N VAL A 4 8.14 -26.13 13.95
CA VAL A 4 7.87 -24.97 14.82
C VAL A 4 8.57 -23.70 14.31
N ASP A 5 9.81 -23.80 13.83
CA ASP A 5 10.54 -22.64 13.30
C ASP A 5 9.84 -22.09 12.06
N LEU A 6 9.32 -22.99 11.21
CA LEU A 6 8.60 -22.65 10.00
C LEU A 6 7.24 -22.01 10.29
N ALA A 7 6.52 -22.49 11.31
CA ALA A 7 5.24 -21.90 11.74
C ALA A 7 5.43 -20.47 12.30
N ILE A 8 6.46 -20.26 13.13
CA ILE A 8 6.80 -18.91 13.63
C ILE A 8 7.16 -17.96 12.48
N TYR A 9 7.91 -18.47 11.50
CA TYR A 9 8.23 -17.68 10.32
C TYR A 9 7.00 -17.36 9.47
N ALA A 10 6.04 -18.29 9.35
CA ALA A 10 4.77 -18.06 8.67
C ALA A 10 4.00 -16.87 9.28
N ASP A 11 3.91 -16.81 10.60
CA ASP A 11 3.25 -15.70 11.32
C ASP A 11 3.96 -14.37 11.07
N THR A 12 5.29 -14.38 11.03
CA THR A 12 6.08 -13.17 10.72
C THR A 12 5.78 -12.68 9.31
N VAL A 13 5.77 -13.58 8.32
CA VAL A 13 5.48 -13.25 6.92
C VAL A 13 4.03 -12.77 6.75
N ALA A 14 3.07 -13.34 7.49
CA ALA A 14 1.69 -12.85 7.51
C ALA A 14 1.58 -11.41 8.05
N GLY A 15 2.36 -11.07 9.08
CA GLY A 15 2.45 -9.69 9.58
C GLY A 15 2.99 -8.71 8.53
N GLU A 16 4.04 -9.11 7.80
CA GLU A 16 4.61 -8.30 6.72
C GLU A 16 3.63 -8.11 5.55
N HIS A 17 2.88 -9.17 5.17
CA HIS A 17 1.81 -9.07 4.16
C HIS A 17 0.78 -8.01 4.54
N ALA A 18 0.25 -8.09 5.78
CA ALA A 18 -0.74 -7.14 6.27
C ALA A 18 -0.21 -5.69 6.29
N ALA A 19 1.05 -5.49 6.70
CA ALA A 19 1.68 -4.17 6.70
C ALA A 19 1.86 -3.61 5.28
N LEU A 20 2.27 -4.43 4.32
CA LEU A 20 2.39 -4.03 2.91
C LEU A 20 1.03 -3.70 2.31
N ALA A 21 -0.01 -4.49 2.59
CA ALA A 21 -1.37 -4.26 2.13
C ALA A 21 -1.93 -2.94 2.67
N ALA A 22 -1.72 -2.65 3.96
CA ALA A 22 -2.13 -1.38 4.55
C ALA A 22 -1.44 -0.18 3.88
N ARG A 23 -0.13 -0.29 3.62
CA ARG A 23 0.63 0.77 2.91
C ARG A 23 0.16 0.95 1.47
N LEU A 24 -0.20 -0.13 0.79
CA LEU A 24 -0.75 -0.08 -0.56
C LEU A 24 -2.07 0.70 -0.58
N GLU A 25 -2.97 0.41 0.36
CA GLU A 25 -4.24 1.14 0.45
C GLU A 25 -4.03 2.62 0.80
N GLN A 26 -3.08 2.94 1.67
CA GLN A 26 -2.69 4.35 1.94
C GLN A 26 -2.15 5.06 0.69
N ALA A 27 -1.43 4.36 -0.19
CA ALA A 27 -0.97 4.92 -1.46
C ALA A 27 -2.13 5.16 -2.43
N HIS A 28 -3.10 4.25 -2.49
CA HIS A 28 -4.34 4.45 -3.24
C HIS A 28 -5.17 5.61 -2.70
N ALA A 29 -5.31 5.75 -1.38
CA ALA A 29 -6.03 6.85 -0.75
C ALA A 29 -5.46 8.22 -1.17
N ARG A 30 -4.12 8.36 -1.17
CA ARG A 30 -3.44 9.57 -1.67
C ARG A 30 -3.78 9.89 -3.13
N LEU A 31 -3.88 8.89 -4.01
CA LEU A 31 -4.29 9.14 -5.40
C LEU A 31 -5.76 9.57 -5.52
N ARG A 32 -6.65 9.02 -4.69
CA ARG A 32 -8.06 9.43 -4.66
C ARG A 32 -8.18 10.88 -4.18
N GLU A 33 -7.43 11.24 -3.14
CA GLU A 33 -7.34 12.61 -2.63
C GLU A 33 -6.81 13.57 -3.71
N ALA A 34 -5.74 13.22 -4.41
CA ALA A 34 -5.20 14.03 -5.51
C ALA A 34 -6.23 14.30 -6.61
N ALA A 35 -7.05 13.29 -6.94
CA ALA A 35 -8.12 13.43 -7.92
C ALA A 35 -9.23 14.38 -7.43
N ILE A 36 -9.59 14.32 -6.14
CA ILE A 36 -10.56 15.23 -5.52
C ILE A 36 -10.03 16.67 -5.54
N GLU A 37 -8.78 16.89 -5.15
CA GLU A 37 -8.19 18.22 -5.15
C GLU A 37 -8.08 18.80 -6.56
N ARG A 38 -7.73 17.97 -7.56
CA ARG A 38 -7.72 18.38 -8.96
C ARG A 38 -9.11 18.78 -9.44
N ASP A 39 -10.14 18.02 -9.06
CA ASP A 39 -11.52 18.33 -9.40
C ASP A 39 -12.00 19.62 -8.70
N ALA A 40 -11.63 19.82 -7.43
CA ALA A 40 -11.90 21.05 -6.70
C ALA A 40 -11.29 22.27 -7.39
N ARG A 41 -10.02 22.18 -7.83
CA ARG A 41 -9.36 23.26 -8.60
C ARG A 41 -10.07 23.59 -9.91
N ALA A 42 -10.69 22.60 -10.55
CA ALA A 42 -11.41 22.80 -11.80
C ALA A 42 -12.77 23.49 -11.62
N HIS A 43 -13.37 23.42 -10.42
CA HIS A 43 -14.73 23.89 -10.17
C HIS A 43 -14.84 25.08 -9.21
N LEU A 44 -13.78 25.42 -8.49
CA LEU A 44 -13.75 26.56 -7.58
C LEU A 44 -13.22 27.84 -8.24
N ALA A 45 -13.60 28.99 -7.72
CA ALA A 45 -13.05 30.27 -8.14
C ALA A 45 -11.55 30.35 -7.84
N ALA A 46 -10.79 31.00 -8.72
CA ALA A 46 -9.34 31.10 -8.59
C ALA A 46 -8.88 31.72 -7.25
N ASP A 47 -9.63 32.70 -6.72
CA ASP A 47 -9.35 33.31 -5.42
C ASP A 47 -9.49 32.30 -4.28
N ALA A 48 -10.56 31.50 -4.29
CA ALA A 48 -10.78 30.45 -3.30
C ALA A 48 -9.71 29.37 -3.37
N VAL A 49 -9.30 28.96 -4.58
CA VAL A 49 -8.20 28.00 -4.77
C VAL A 49 -6.91 28.54 -4.15
N ARG A 50 -6.55 29.80 -4.43
CA ARG A 50 -5.33 30.42 -3.87
C ARG A 50 -5.34 30.45 -2.34
N GLU A 51 -6.47 30.79 -1.73
CA GLU A 51 -6.58 30.79 -0.27
C GLU A 51 -6.51 29.37 0.32
N LEU A 52 -7.14 28.37 -0.33
CA LEU A 52 -7.05 26.98 0.15
C LEU A 52 -5.64 26.39 0.01
N GLU A 53 -4.90 26.78 -1.03
CA GLU A 53 -3.50 26.41 -1.21
C GLU A 53 -2.59 27.13 -0.19
N SER A 54 -2.85 28.41 0.11
CA SER A 54 -2.10 29.17 1.13
C SER A 54 -2.27 28.57 2.53
N LEU A 55 -3.45 28.02 2.82
CA LEU A 55 -3.77 27.30 4.05
C LEU A 55 -3.27 25.84 4.07
N GLY A 56 -2.74 25.33 2.95
CA GLY A 56 -2.30 23.94 2.82
C GLY A 56 -3.43 22.90 2.81
N ILE A 57 -4.68 23.33 2.57
CA ILE A 57 -5.85 22.45 2.48
C ILE A 57 -5.91 21.76 1.12
N LEU A 58 -5.64 22.50 0.05
CA LEU A 58 -5.37 21.91 -1.26
C LEU A 58 -3.87 21.70 -1.37
N GLY A 59 -3.44 20.45 -1.24
CA GLY A 59 -2.07 20.03 -1.37
C GLY A 59 -1.68 19.79 -2.83
N GLY A 60 -0.38 19.62 -3.06
CA GLY A 60 0.13 19.03 -4.28
C GLY A 60 0.52 17.59 -3.98
N ILE A 61 -0.41 16.65 -4.06
CA ILE A 61 -0.04 15.23 -3.99
C ILE A 61 0.74 14.89 -5.27
N ASP A 62 1.98 14.41 -5.09
CA ASP A 62 2.77 13.89 -6.19
C ASP A 62 2.19 12.54 -6.65
N GLU A 63 1.26 12.60 -7.61
CA GLU A 63 0.65 11.44 -8.24
C GLU A 63 1.68 10.47 -8.83
N ARG A 64 2.81 10.97 -9.36
CA ARG A 64 3.83 10.13 -9.97
C ARG A 64 4.54 9.30 -8.93
N THR A 65 4.89 9.91 -7.81
CA THR A 65 5.49 9.21 -6.66
C THR A 65 4.50 8.19 -6.08
N ALA A 66 3.23 8.56 -5.89
CA ALA A 66 2.22 7.63 -5.38
C ALA A 66 1.98 6.43 -6.31
N ARG A 67 1.90 6.63 -7.64
CA ARG A 67 1.77 5.54 -8.62
C ARG A 67 2.97 4.61 -8.62
N SER A 68 4.17 5.18 -8.52
CA SER A 68 5.42 4.40 -8.46
C SER A 68 5.50 3.58 -7.16
N GLU A 69 5.03 4.13 -6.05
CA GLU A 69 4.92 3.43 -4.77
C GLU A 69 3.90 2.28 -4.84
N ILE A 70 2.72 2.50 -5.41
CA ILE A 70 1.71 1.45 -5.64
C ILE A 70 2.32 0.28 -6.41
N HIS A 71 2.98 0.56 -7.56
CA HIS A 71 3.60 -0.50 -8.36
C HIS A 71 4.65 -1.30 -7.57
N ARG A 72 5.47 -0.60 -6.78
CA ARG A 72 6.47 -1.25 -5.92
C ARG A 72 5.83 -2.11 -4.84
N LEU A 73 4.77 -1.62 -4.18
CA LEU A 73 4.08 -2.32 -3.10
C LEU A 73 3.31 -3.54 -3.62
N SER A 74 2.65 -3.45 -4.77
CA SER A 74 2.01 -4.60 -5.42
C SER A 74 3.02 -5.71 -5.70
N ARG A 75 4.18 -5.38 -6.30
CA ARG A 75 5.24 -6.37 -6.53
C ARG A 75 5.79 -6.98 -5.24
N ALA A 76 5.85 -6.22 -4.16
CA ALA A 76 6.29 -6.72 -2.87
C ALA A 76 5.25 -7.69 -2.27
N LEU A 77 3.96 -7.38 -2.38
CA LEU A 77 2.88 -8.27 -1.98
C LEU A 77 2.92 -9.58 -2.77
N ASP A 78 3.02 -9.53 -4.09
CA ASP A 78 3.11 -10.74 -4.94
C ASP A 78 4.28 -11.65 -4.52
N ALA A 79 5.41 -11.06 -4.12
CA ALA A 79 6.58 -11.81 -3.67
C ALA A 79 6.37 -12.43 -2.28
N VAL A 80 5.72 -11.71 -1.37
CA VAL A 80 5.38 -12.21 -0.04
C VAL A 80 4.34 -13.32 -0.12
N GLU A 81 3.34 -13.22 -1.00
CA GLU A 81 2.33 -14.26 -1.24
C GLU A 81 2.97 -15.55 -1.76
N GLN A 82 3.91 -15.45 -2.71
CA GLN A 82 4.67 -16.61 -3.17
C GLN A 82 5.46 -17.29 -2.03
N LEU A 83 6.05 -16.49 -1.13
CA LEU A 83 6.75 -17.03 0.04
C LEU A 83 5.77 -17.70 1.01
N GLN A 84 4.59 -17.10 1.27
CA GLN A 84 3.56 -17.70 2.11
C GLN A 84 3.13 -19.06 1.57
N SER A 85 2.78 -19.15 0.28
CA SER A 85 2.38 -20.41 -0.35
C SER A 85 3.48 -21.48 -0.27
N TRP A 86 4.75 -21.09 -0.40
CA TRP A 86 5.86 -22.01 -0.21
C TRP A 86 5.98 -22.52 1.23
N ILE A 87 5.82 -21.63 2.22
CA ILE A 87 5.84 -21.98 3.65
C ILE A 87 4.68 -22.94 3.98
N GLU A 88 3.48 -22.62 3.53
CA GLU A 88 2.27 -23.43 3.73
C GLU A 88 2.46 -24.85 3.17
N SER A 89 2.95 -24.96 1.93
CA SER A 89 3.26 -26.27 1.30
C SER A 89 4.27 -27.09 2.13
N ARG A 90 5.25 -26.43 2.76
CA ARG A 90 6.25 -27.10 3.61
C ARG A 90 5.67 -27.55 4.95
N LEU A 91 4.74 -26.77 5.52
CA LEU A 91 4.04 -27.13 6.75
C LEU A 91 3.12 -28.33 6.53
N GLU A 92 2.38 -28.35 5.42
CA GLU A 92 1.54 -29.49 5.02
C GLU A 92 2.33 -30.78 4.88
N LEU A 93 3.47 -30.74 4.17
CA LEU A 93 4.37 -31.88 4.02
C LEU A 93 4.98 -32.38 5.34
N SER A 94 5.09 -31.51 6.33
CA SER A 94 5.60 -31.87 7.66
C SER A 94 4.51 -32.43 8.58
N ALA A 95 3.24 -32.21 8.26
CA ALA A 95 2.10 -32.67 9.04
C ALA A 95 1.52 -34.00 8.53
N ALA A 96 1.87 -34.40 7.30
CA ALA A 96 1.57 -35.69 6.68
C ALA A 96 2.54 -36.79 7.12
#